data_AF-A0A6G3X5V2-F1
#
_entry.id   AF-A0A6G3X5V2-F1
#
_cell.length_a   1.000
_cell.length_b   1.000
_cell.length_c   1.000
_cell.angle_alpha   90.00
_cell.angle_beta   90.00
_cell.angle_gamma   90.00
#
_symmetry.space_group_name_H-M   'P 1'
#
loop_
_entity.id
_entity.type
_entity.pdbx_description
1 polymer ?
#
loop_
_entity_poly.entity_id
_entity_poly.type
_entity_poly.pdbx_seq_one_letter_code
_entity_poly.pdbx_strand_id
1 'polypeptide(L)' 'RELAQQVTDALTPYATAVNLRMATVVGGMSITKQSATLRRGAEVLVATPGRLKDLIERGDCRLDEVSITVLDEADQ' A
#
# COMPACT_ATOMS: atom_id res chain seq x y z
N ARG A 1 -2.18 11.70 -0.42
CA ARG A 1 -3.14 11.00 0.47
C ARG A 1 -4.48 10.82 -0.22
N GLU A 2 -5.09 11.88 -0.76
CA GLU A 2 -6.32 11.76 -1.56
C GLU A 2 -6.15 10.80 -2.75
N LEU A 3 -5.08 10.93 -3.55
CA LEU A 3 -4.86 10.07 -4.71
C LEU A 3 -4.80 8.58 -4.35
N ALA A 4 -4.01 8.23 -3.33
CA ALA A 4 -3.92 6.85 -2.84
C ALA A 4 -5.30 6.30 -2.39
N GLN A 5 -6.16 7.13 -1.79
CA GLN A 5 -7.52 6.71 -1.43
C GLN A 5 -8.37 6.47 -2.68
N GLN A 6 -8.32 7.38 -3.66
CA GLN A 6 -9.05 7.23 -4.92
C GLN A 6 -8.65 5.96 -5.68
N VAL A 7 -7.34 5.68 -5.75
CA VAL A 7 -6.81 4.44 -6.36
C VAL A 7 -7.31 3.21 -5.59
N THR A 8 -7.29 3.26 -4.26
CA THR A 8 -7.81 2.17 -3.41
C THR A 8 -9.30 1.93 -3.68
N ASP A 9 -10.10 2.98 -3.72
CA ASP A 9 -11.54 2.89 -3.94
C ASP A 9 -11.85 2.35 -5.34
N ALA A 10 -11.09 2.77 -6.36
CA ALA A 10 -11.20 2.28 -7.72
C ALA A 10 -10.80 0.80 -7.86
N LEU A 11 -9.80 0.33 -7.12
CA LEU A 11 -9.30 -1.05 -7.19
C LEU A 11 -10.12 -2.04 -6.34
N THR A 12 -10.82 -1.56 -5.31
CA THR A 12 -11.54 -2.42 -4.33
C THR A 12 -12.55 -3.38 -4.97
N PRO A 13 -13.40 -2.96 -5.95
CA PRO A 13 -14.33 -3.88 -6.61
C PRO A 13 -13.61 -5.03 -7.32
N TYR A 14 -12.49 -4.75 -7.98
CA TYR A 14 -11.71 -5.75 -8.69
C TYR A 14 -11.02 -6.71 -7.73
N ALA A 15 -10.35 -6.18 -6.71
CA ALA A 15 -9.70 -6.99 -5.68
C ALA A 15 -10.70 -7.92 -4.98
N THR A 16 -11.91 -7.44 -4.70
CA THR A 16 -12.99 -8.26 -4.14
C THR A 16 -13.41 -9.37 -5.10
N ALA A 17 -13.58 -9.06 -6.39
CA ALA A 17 -13.98 -10.03 -7.40
C ALA A 17 -12.98 -11.18 -7.60
N VAL A 18 -11.68 -10.92 -7.38
CA VAL A 18 -10.60 -11.92 -7.49
C VAL A 18 -10.05 -12.39 -6.13
N ASN A 19 -10.71 -12.03 -5.02
CA ASN A 19 -10.34 -12.41 -3.66
C ASN A 19 -8.87 -12.05 -3.27
N LEU A 20 -8.45 -10.83 -3.61
CA LEU A 20 -7.15 -10.26 -3.23
C LEU A 20 -7.32 -9.30 -2.04
N ARG A 21 -6.35 -9.31 -1.12
CA ARG A 21 -6.24 -8.35 -0.02
C ARG A 21 -5.49 -7.14 -0.51
N MET A 22 -6.10 -5.98 -0.29
CA MET A 22 -5.44 -4.69 -0.53
C MET A 22 -5.06 -4.02 0.78
N ALA A 23 -3.95 -3.30 0.76
CA ALA A 23 -3.56 -2.40 1.84
C ALA A 23 -3.18 -1.03 1.28
N THR A 24 -3.52 0.01 2.03
CA THR A 24 -3.19 1.39 1.68
C THR A 24 -2.38 2.02 2.80
N VAL A 25 -1.16 2.45 2.50
CA VAL A 25 -0.23 3.02 3.49
C VAL A 25 0.18 4.44 3.11
N VAL A 26 -0.33 5.40 3.89
CA VAL A 26 -0.13 6.83 3.62
C VAL A 26 0.21 7.60 4.88
N GLY A 27 0.93 8.72 4.71
CA GLY A 27 1.20 9.69 5.78
C GLY A 27 -0.08 10.21 6.45
N GLY A 28 0.05 10.70 7.69
CA GLY A 28 -1.08 11.27 8.47
C GLY A 28 -1.96 10.25 9.21
N MET A 29 -1.71 8.94 9.04
CA MET A 29 -2.35 7.87 9.81
C MET A 29 -1.35 7.15 10.71
N SER A 30 -1.86 6.46 11.74
CA SER A 30 -1.05 5.65 12.67
C SER A 30 -0.22 4.61 11.93
N ILE A 31 1.10 4.69 12.09
CA ILE A 31 2.03 3.74 11.51
C ILE A 31 1.82 2.33 12.08
N THR A 32 1.56 2.21 13.38
CA THR A 32 1.30 0.92 14.05
C THR A 32 0.09 0.19 13.47
N LYS A 33 -1.00 0.92 13.15
CA LYS A 33 -2.17 0.33 12.48
C LYS A 33 -1.84 -0.16 11.07
N GLN A 34 -1.03 0.60 10.32
CA GLN A 34 -0.58 0.20 8.99
C GLN A 34 0.35 -1.01 9.03
N SER A 35 1.31 -1.05 9.97
CA SER A 35 2.15 -2.23 10.22
C SER A 35 1.32 -3.47 10.53
N ALA A 36 0.30 -3.35 11.40
CA ALA A 36 -0.59 -4.46 11.71
C ALA A 36 -1.39 -4.94 10.48
N THR A 37 -1.81 -4.04 9.60
CA THR A 37 -2.47 -4.39 8.34
C THR A 37 -1.51 -5.14 7.41
N LEU A 38 -0.28 -4.66 7.22
CA LEU A 38 0.71 -5.31 6.37
C LEU A 38 1.12 -6.69 6.87
N ARG A 39 1.20 -6.88 8.20
CA ARG A 39 1.47 -8.20 8.81
C ARG A 39 0.41 -9.25 8.50
N ARG A 40 -0.82 -8.86 8.14
CA ARG A 40 -1.84 -9.79 7.66
C ARG A 40 -1.64 -10.23 6.21
N GLY A 41 -0.65 -9.66 5.51
CA GLY A 41 -0.42 -9.85 4.09
C GLY A 41 -1.28 -8.91 3.24
N ALA A 42 -0.72 -8.48 2.11
CA ALA A 42 -1.41 -7.71 1.09
C ALA A 42 -0.85 -8.12 -0.28
N GLU A 43 -1.72 -8.57 -1.19
CA GLU A 43 -1.33 -8.87 -2.56
C GLU A 43 -1.23 -7.59 -3.41
N VAL A 44 -1.98 -6.55 -3.04
CA VAL A 44 -1.91 -5.23 -3.66
C VAL A 44 -1.65 -4.18 -2.58
N LEU A 45 -0.60 -3.38 -2.77
CA LEU A 45 -0.22 -2.31 -1.86
C LEU A 45 -0.25 -0.96 -2.58
N VAL A 46 -1.09 -0.04 -2.11
CA VAL A 46 -1.10 1.36 -2.55
C VAL A 46 -0.40 2.19 -1.49
N ALA A 47 0.65 2.93 -1.86
CA ALA A 47 1.49 3.60 -0.87
C ALA A 47 1.98 4.98 -1.32
N THR A 48 2.15 5.90 -0.37
CA THR A 48 2.96 7.10 -0.61
C THR A 48 4.43 6.81 -0.31
N PRO A 49 5.41 7.31 -1.11
CA PRO A 49 6.82 6.93 -0.99
C PRO A 49 7.41 7.07 0.41
N GLY A 50 7.18 8.20 1.08
CA GLY A 50 7.72 8.44 2.43
C GLY A 50 7.23 7.41 3.45
N ARG A 51 5.92 7.12 3.46
CA ARG A 51 5.35 6.12 4.39
C ARG A 51 5.80 4.70 4.06
N LEU A 52 5.92 4.36 2.78
CA LEU A 52 6.43 3.06 2.37
C LEU A 52 7.87 2.86 2.86
N LYS A 53 8.72 3.87 2.68
CA LYS A 53 10.10 3.87 3.16
C LYS A 53 10.17 3.66 4.67
N ASP A 54 9.37 4.38 5.45
CA ASP A 54 9.32 4.21 6.91
C ASP A 54 9.00 2.77 7.33
N LEU A 55 8.07 2.12 6.63
CA LEU A 55 7.63 0.75 6.92
C LEU A 55 8.69 -0.30 6.51
N ILE A 56 9.40 -0.06 5.41
CA ILE A 56 10.52 -0.90 4.97
C ILE A 56 11.69 -0.79 5.95
N GLU A 57 12.08 0.42 6.35
CA GLU A 57 13.19 0.65 7.29
C GLU A 57 12.94 0.02 8.67
N ARG A 58 11.66 -0.09 9.07
CA ARG A 58 11.25 -0.78 10.30
C ARG A 58 11.18 -2.30 10.17
N GLY A 59 11.27 -2.84 8.95
CA GLY A 59 11.06 -4.26 8.66
C GLY A 59 9.60 -4.72 8.73
N ASP A 60 8.64 -3.80 8.78
CA ASP A 60 7.20 -4.11 8.77
C ASP A 60 6.66 -4.35 7.34
N CYS A 61 7.43 -3.97 6.32
CA CYS A 61 7.14 -4.21 4.91
C CYS A 61 8.38 -4.75 4.23
N ARG A 62 8.21 -5.79 3.41
CA ARG A 62 9.25 -6.28 2.50
C ARG A 62 8.65 -6.38 1.11
N LEU A 63 9.45 -6.03 0.09
CA LEU A 63 9.02 -5.98 -1.31
C LEU A 63 9.76 -7.01 -2.18
N ASP A 64 10.41 -8.02 -1.57
CA ASP A 64 11.23 -9.01 -2.27
C ASP A 64 10.46 -9.90 -3.24
N GLU A 65 9.14 -10.03 -3.06
CA GLU A 65 8.25 -10.80 -3.95
C GLU A 65 7.47 -9.92 -4.95
N VAL A 66 7.72 -8.60 -4.95
CA VAL A 66 7.01 -7.68 -5.85
C VAL A 66 7.45 -7.92 -7.30
N SER A 67 6.52 -8.41 -8.12
CA SER A 67 6.75 -8.64 -9.56
C SER A 67 6.33 -7.47 -10.44
N ILE A 68 5.43 -6.61 -9.95
CA ILE A 68 4.86 -5.48 -10.69
C ILE A 68 4.88 -4.26 -9.79
N THR A 69 5.40 -3.15 -10.30
CA THR A 69 5.38 -1.85 -9.62
C THR A 69 4.81 -0.81 -10.56
N VAL A 70 3.93 0.05 -10.05
CA VAL A 70 3.37 1.20 -10.77
C VAL A 70 3.78 2.46 -10.01
N LEU A 71 4.30 3.44 -10.74
CA LEU A 71 4.63 4.77 -10.23
C LEU A 71 3.64 5.74 -10.87
N ASP A 72 2.85 6.41 -10.03
CA ASP A 72 1.90 7.44 -10.46
C ASP A 72 2.44 8.81 -10.03
N GLU A 73 2.21 9.83 -10.85
CA GLU A 73 2.74 11.20 -10.68
C GLU A 73 4.27 11.24 -10.43
N ALA A 74 5.05 10.43 -11.15
CA ALA A 74 6.50 10.32 -10.96
C ALA A 74 7.29 11.59 -11.37
N ASP A 75 6.63 12.56 -12.00
CA ASP A 75 7.16 13.87 -12.37
C ASP A 75 6.98 14.94 -11.27
N GLN A 76 6.20 14.65 -10.22
CA GLN A 76 6.02 15.52 -9.05
C GLN A 76 7.04 15.27 -7.93
#